data_AF-A0A3C1V9Q4-F1
#
_entry.id   AF-A0A3C1V9Q4-F1
#
_cell.length_a   1.000
_cell.length_b   1.000
_cell.length_c   1.000
_cell.angle_alpha   90.00
_cell.angle_beta   90.00
_cell.angle_gamma   90.00
#
_symmetry.space_group_name_H-M   'P 1'
#
loop_
_entity.id
_entity.type
_entity.pdbx_description
1 polymer ?
#
loop_
_entity_poly.entity_id
_entity_poly.type
_entity_poly.pdbx_seq_one_letter_code
_entity_poly.pdbx_strand_id
1 'polypeptide(L)'
;MGRKSPKDKSELPSLAWFARQANPFQDSATLLERLKLETCETKFLEWKSTPPIGANVSVRLKYRMVKAVISFANTDGGFVLFGLDSKGQWAGFTEADLRETDPAALAELINGCVSPELSGLNFAKLESAGRIYPVLHTPPSFLMPHVTTKEISERLPDGKTAIHLNKHAVYCRYLAKSDLATPAQFARIIGSRTDYLKTELLRRVKEIEVPSFKPGTKSASASPTILRVSMGSKDNSLPAVRITRDASEATGLIVHEELSNALFDEINNVLDANNLLARNRPEFVFGFEIYYRIYAERQHIEQSPEKISLLARAGVKFYAPTCFWVLRMTPNDIALLIKEILTNEKATQNRLACRMAILLGPKVAQWMKKFLDKRWFNHAQPPEHYFAFKKMIAKGFDTDSRLVALQTSNNSEVELPSENNSVKFSSLLVSSRQTGVFLSKACMAVFGGDINQRSLCRTLDIATYGSEFRKMEEDVYSALQKLE
;
A
#
# COMPACT_ATOMS: atom_id res chain seq x y z
N MET A 1 -18.39 4.09 -41.65
CA MET A 1 -18.24 3.39 -40.35
C MET A 1 -18.18 1.89 -40.64
N GLY A 2 -16.99 1.29 -40.56
CA GLY A 2 -16.82 -0.15 -40.84
C GLY A 2 -17.39 -0.99 -39.69
N ARG A 3 -18.33 -1.90 -39.99
CA ARG A 3 -18.77 -2.93 -39.05
C ARG A 3 -17.60 -3.90 -38.84
N LYS A 4 -16.94 -3.83 -37.68
CA LYS A 4 -16.03 -4.90 -37.24
C LYS A 4 -16.84 -6.19 -37.11
N SER A 5 -16.31 -7.30 -37.62
CA SER A 5 -16.89 -8.62 -37.41
C SER A 5 -17.00 -8.92 -35.91
N PRO A 6 -18.05 -9.63 -35.45
CA PRO A 6 -18.14 -10.03 -34.05
C PRO A 6 -16.92 -10.88 -33.69
N LYS A 7 -16.20 -10.47 -32.64
CA LYS A 7 -15.09 -11.25 -32.08
C LYS A 7 -15.62 -12.61 -31.63
N ASP A 8 -14.84 -13.66 -31.87
CA ASP A 8 -15.19 -15.02 -31.45
C ASP A 8 -15.19 -15.12 -29.91
N LYS A 9 -16.02 -16.02 -29.34
CA LYS A 9 -16.14 -16.22 -27.87
C LYS A 9 -14.81 -16.55 -27.19
N SER A 10 -13.85 -17.05 -27.95
CA SER A 10 -12.49 -17.43 -27.54
C SER A 10 -11.54 -16.24 -27.36
N GLU A 11 -11.84 -15.07 -27.94
CA GLU A 11 -10.97 -13.88 -27.88
C GLU A 11 -11.30 -12.94 -26.71
N LEU A 12 -12.45 -13.13 -26.05
CA LEU A 12 -12.90 -12.33 -24.93
C LEU A 12 -12.69 -13.07 -23.60
N PRO A 13 -12.35 -12.37 -22.50
CA PRO A 13 -12.32 -13.00 -21.19
C PRO A 13 -13.66 -13.65 -20.83
N SER A 14 -13.60 -14.82 -20.18
CA SER A 14 -14.81 -15.54 -19.77
C SER A 14 -15.63 -14.76 -18.72
N LEU A 15 -16.93 -15.01 -18.64
CA LEU A 15 -17.75 -14.44 -17.56
C LEU A 15 -17.26 -14.81 -16.16
N ALA A 16 -16.68 -16.01 -16.00
CA ALA A 16 -16.08 -16.42 -14.74
C ALA A 16 -14.89 -15.52 -14.34
N TRP A 17 -14.13 -15.04 -15.32
CA TRP A 17 -13.03 -14.11 -15.07
C TRP A 17 -13.54 -12.75 -14.61
N PHE A 18 -14.56 -12.20 -15.27
CA PHE A 18 -15.18 -10.94 -14.86
C PHE A 18 -15.86 -11.04 -13.48
N ALA A 19 -16.59 -12.13 -13.21
CA ALA A 19 -17.33 -12.34 -11.97
C ALA A 19 -16.44 -12.40 -10.71
N ARG A 20 -15.15 -12.73 -10.87
CA ARG A 20 -14.19 -12.83 -9.76
C ARG A 20 -13.47 -11.51 -9.46
N GLN A 21 -13.70 -10.47 -10.25
CA GLN A 21 -13.06 -9.18 -10.03
C GLN A 21 -13.76 -8.38 -8.93
N ALA A 22 -12.99 -7.51 -8.27
CA ALA A 22 -13.55 -6.57 -7.33
C ALA A 22 -14.47 -5.54 -8.01
N ASN A 23 -14.14 -5.10 -9.24
CA ASN A 23 -14.98 -4.21 -10.04
C ASN A 23 -14.82 -4.49 -11.55
N PRO A 24 -15.72 -5.28 -12.17
CA PRO A 24 -15.61 -5.66 -13.58
C PRO A 24 -16.00 -4.53 -14.56
N PHE A 25 -16.49 -3.39 -14.06
CA PHE A 25 -16.96 -2.29 -14.90
C PHE A 25 -15.84 -1.35 -15.38
N GLN A 26 -14.59 -1.58 -14.96
CA GLN A 26 -13.43 -0.88 -15.52
C GLN A 26 -13.28 -1.12 -17.02
N ASP A 27 -13.75 -2.27 -17.52
CA ASP A 27 -13.80 -2.63 -18.94
C ASP A 27 -15.23 -2.91 -19.40
N SER A 28 -16.10 -1.91 -19.22
CA SER A 28 -17.54 -1.99 -19.48
C SER A 28 -17.90 -2.36 -20.93
N ALA A 29 -17.08 -1.94 -21.90
CA ALA A 29 -17.27 -2.27 -23.31
C ALA A 29 -17.05 -3.75 -23.59
N THR A 30 -15.93 -4.32 -23.12
CA THR A 30 -15.60 -5.74 -23.28
C THR A 30 -16.57 -6.62 -22.50
N LEU A 31 -16.98 -6.21 -21.30
CA LEU A 31 -18.00 -6.91 -20.53
C LEU A 31 -19.34 -6.94 -21.27
N LEU A 32 -19.77 -5.82 -21.86
CA LEU A 32 -21.02 -5.78 -22.64
C LEU A 32 -20.96 -6.68 -23.88
N GLU A 33 -19.84 -6.69 -24.61
CA GLU A 33 -19.61 -7.62 -25.72
C GLU A 33 -19.72 -9.07 -25.23
N ARG A 34 -19.08 -9.40 -24.10
CA ARG A 34 -19.13 -10.75 -23.53
C ARG A 34 -20.55 -11.15 -23.11
N LEU A 35 -21.29 -10.26 -22.44
CA LEU A 35 -22.67 -10.52 -22.01
C LEU A 35 -23.60 -10.78 -23.19
N LYS A 36 -23.43 -10.07 -24.31
CA LYS A 36 -24.22 -10.27 -25.54
C LYS A 36 -24.00 -11.63 -26.20
N LEU A 37 -22.86 -12.27 -25.95
CA LEU A 37 -22.57 -13.60 -26.48
C LEU A 37 -23.25 -14.71 -25.67
N GLU A 38 -23.80 -14.41 -24.49
CA GLU A 38 -24.54 -15.40 -23.70
C GLU A 38 -25.96 -15.58 -24.22
N THR A 39 -26.31 -16.83 -24.52
CA THR A 39 -27.61 -17.20 -25.10
C THR A 39 -28.56 -17.81 -24.07
N CYS A 40 -28.11 -18.01 -22.84
CA CYS A 40 -28.91 -18.48 -21.72
C CYS A 40 -28.34 -17.99 -20.38
N GLU A 41 -29.15 -18.08 -19.33
CA GLU A 41 -28.67 -17.92 -17.96
C GLU A 41 -27.62 -18.98 -17.63
N THR A 42 -26.65 -18.60 -16.80
CA THR A 42 -25.53 -19.47 -16.45
C THR A 42 -25.25 -19.43 -14.95
N LYS A 43 -24.19 -20.14 -14.54
CA LYS A 43 -23.65 -20.07 -13.18
C LYS A 43 -23.15 -18.66 -12.81
N PHE A 44 -22.92 -17.78 -13.78
CA PHE A 44 -22.41 -16.43 -13.54
C PHE A 44 -23.38 -15.35 -13.99
N LEU A 45 -24.55 -15.71 -14.53
CA LEU A 45 -25.47 -14.77 -15.14
C LEU A 45 -26.92 -15.14 -14.86
N GLU A 46 -27.67 -14.17 -14.34
CA GLU A 46 -29.12 -14.19 -14.16
C GLU A 46 -29.75 -13.08 -15.00
N TRP A 47 -30.85 -13.38 -15.67
CA TRP A 47 -31.59 -12.42 -16.49
C TRP A 47 -32.86 -11.97 -15.80
N LYS A 48 -33.15 -10.68 -15.90
CA LYS A 48 -34.37 -10.09 -15.35
C LYS A 48 -34.93 -9.08 -16.34
N SER A 49 -36.25 -9.10 -16.52
CA SER A 49 -36.91 -8.18 -17.45
C SER A 49 -37.00 -6.75 -16.92
N THR A 50 -36.98 -6.56 -15.60
CA THR A 50 -37.04 -5.24 -14.95
C THR A 50 -36.24 -5.24 -13.65
N PRO A 51 -35.67 -4.10 -13.22
CA PRO A 51 -35.12 -3.91 -11.88
C PRO A 51 -36.16 -4.25 -10.78
N PRO A 52 -35.71 -4.69 -9.59
CA PRO A 52 -36.58 -5.15 -8.50
C PRO A 52 -37.12 -4.01 -7.63
N ILE A 53 -37.04 -2.75 -8.08
CA ILE A 53 -37.52 -1.56 -7.37
C ILE A 53 -38.65 -0.93 -8.19
N GLY A 54 -39.67 -0.42 -7.49
CA GLY A 54 -40.84 0.20 -8.08
C GLY A 54 -42.15 -0.39 -7.57
N ALA A 55 -43.24 0.37 -7.73
CA ALA A 55 -44.57 0.00 -7.23
C ALA A 55 -45.15 -1.26 -7.91
N ASN A 56 -44.80 -1.51 -9.18
CA ASN A 56 -45.37 -2.58 -9.99
C ASN A 56 -44.53 -3.87 -10.00
N VAL A 57 -43.52 -3.98 -9.13
CA VAL A 57 -42.63 -5.15 -9.08
C VAL A 57 -43.18 -6.20 -8.12
N SER A 58 -43.51 -7.37 -8.65
CA SER A 58 -44.01 -8.50 -7.85
C SER A 58 -43.00 -8.97 -6.79
N VAL A 59 -43.52 -9.44 -5.65
CA VAL A 59 -42.73 -10.04 -4.55
C VAL A 59 -41.83 -11.16 -5.10
N ARG A 60 -42.41 -12.04 -5.92
CA ARG A 60 -41.69 -13.11 -6.62
C ARG A 60 -40.46 -12.60 -7.38
N LEU A 61 -40.56 -11.51 -8.13
CA LEU A 61 -39.43 -10.99 -8.91
C LEU A 61 -38.34 -10.41 -8.01
N LYS A 62 -38.74 -9.61 -7.00
CA LYS A 62 -37.82 -9.01 -6.01
C LYS A 62 -36.96 -10.07 -5.35
N TYR A 63 -37.58 -11.08 -4.76
CA TYR A 63 -36.87 -12.04 -3.93
C TYR A 63 -36.20 -13.16 -4.72
N ARG A 64 -36.59 -13.43 -5.98
CA ARG A 64 -35.78 -14.25 -6.88
C ARG A 64 -34.45 -13.58 -7.23
N MET A 65 -34.45 -12.27 -7.43
CA MET A 65 -33.22 -11.50 -7.64
C MET A 65 -32.34 -11.52 -6.37
N VAL A 66 -32.92 -11.28 -5.19
CA VAL A 66 -32.16 -11.35 -3.91
C VAL A 66 -31.54 -12.73 -3.74
N LYS A 67 -32.32 -13.80 -3.99
CA LYS A 67 -31.83 -15.18 -3.91
C LYS A 67 -30.67 -15.43 -4.88
N ALA A 68 -30.72 -14.91 -6.11
CA ALA A 68 -29.65 -15.05 -7.09
C ALA A 68 -28.36 -14.34 -6.65
N VAL A 69 -28.46 -13.11 -6.16
CA VAL A 69 -27.33 -12.33 -5.62
C VAL A 69 -26.65 -13.08 -4.46
N ILE A 70 -27.42 -13.52 -3.47
CA ILE A 70 -26.88 -14.29 -2.33
C ILE A 70 -26.21 -15.58 -2.83
N SER A 71 -26.79 -16.23 -3.83
CA SER A 71 -26.22 -17.45 -4.43
C SER A 71 -24.89 -17.20 -5.14
N PHE A 72 -24.75 -16.07 -5.83
CA PHE A 72 -23.49 -15.69 -6.49
C PHE A 72 -22.39 -15.43 -5.47
N ALA A 73 -22.69 -14.67 -4.41
CA ALA A 73 -21.74 -14.38 -3.34
C ALA A 73 -21.22 -15.64 -2.63
N ASN A 74 -22.12 -16.60 -2.35
CA ASN A 74 -21.77 -17.89 -1.74
C ASN A 74 -21.08 -18.88 -2.70
N THR A 75 -20.84 -18.48 -3.94
CA THR A 75 -20.20 -19.34 -4.94
C THR A 75 -18.99 -18.66 -5.57
N ASP A 76 -19.09 -18.23 -6.82
CA ASP A 76 -17.97 -17.75 -7.62
C ASP A 76 -18.18 -16.30 -8.12
N GLY A 77 -19.15 -15.60 -7.52
CA GLY A 77 -19.65 -14.31 -8.00
C GLY A 77 -20.55 -14.44 -9.23
N GLY A 78 -21.02 -13.31 -9.74
CA GLY A 78 -21.87 -13.27 -10.93
C GLY A 78 -22.56 -11.94 -11.18
N PHE A 79 -23.43 -11.96 -12.17
CA PHE A 79 -24.12 -10.80 -12.71
C PHE A 79 -25.63 -11.03 -12.73
N VAL A 80 -26.39 -10.01 -12.34
CA VAL A 80 -27.81 -9.88 -12.68
C VAL A 80 -27.92 -8.80 -13.74
N LEU A 81 -28.35 -9.20 -14.94
CA LEU A 81 -28.54 -8.32 -16.08
C LEU A 81 -30.03 -8.01 -16.25
N PHE A 82 -30.35 -6.71 -16.27
CA PHE A 82 -31.71 -6.23 -16.42
C PHE A 82 -32.00 -5.84 -17.88
N GLY A 83 -33.25 -6.01 -18.29
CA GLY A 83 -33.74 -5.64 -19.62
C GLY A 83 -33.69 -6.78 -20.64
N LEU A 84 -33.65 -8.03 -20.16
CA LEU A 84 -33.80 -9.23 -20.99
C LEU A 84 -35.11 -9.94 -20.64
N ASP A 85 -35.83 -10.39 -21.65
CA ASP A 85 -37.02 -11.21 -21.46
C ASP A 85 -36.65 -12.67 -21.13
N SER A 86 -37.66 -13.51 -20.87
CA SER A 86 -37.45 -14.94 -20.57
C SER A 86 -36.87 -15.75 -21.73
N LYS A 87 -36.77 -15.17 -22.93
CA LYS A 87 -36.18 -15.76 -24.14
C LYS A 87 -34.78 -15.21 -24.44
N GLY A 88 -34.25 -14.31 -23.59
CA GLY A 88 -32.94 -13.68 -23.78
C GLY A 88 -32.92 -12.55 -24.80
N GLN A 89 -34.07 -12.02 -25.19
CA GLN A 89 -34.14 -10.88 -26.09
C GLN A 89 -33.84 -9.58 -25.33
N TRP A 90 -32.94 -8.78 -25.91
CA TRP A 90 -32.47 -7.52 -25.33
C TRP A 90 -33.49 -6.41 -25.59
N ALA A 91 -34.34 -6.13 -24.61
CA ALA A 91 -35.32 -5.05 -24.67
C ALA A 91 -34.72 -3.70 -24.22
N GLY A 92 -33.95 -3.74 -23.12
CA GLY A 92 -33.32 -2.57 -22.52
C GLY A 92 -34.31 -1.50 -22.03
N PHE A 93 -33.76 -0.39 -21.54
CA PHE A 93 -34.53 0.70 -20.95
C PHE A 93 -34.14 2.05 -21.51
N THR A 94 -35.00 3.04 -21.32
CA THR A 94 -34.66 4.47 -21.41
C THR A 94 -34.33 5.02 -20.02
N GLU A 95 -33.75 6.23 -19.93
CA GLU A 95 -33.52 6.87 -18.62
C GLU A 95 -34.81 7.11 -17.83
N ALA A 96 -35.93 7.37 -18.51
CA ALA A 96 -37.22 7.58 -17.86
C ALA A 96 -37.70 6.31 -17.15
N ASP A 97 -37.50 5.14 -17.77
CA ASP A 97 -37.89 3.84 -17.21
C ASP A 97 -37.10 3.48 -15.94
N LEU A 98 -35.90 4.06 -15.78
CA LEU A 98 -34.98 3.78 -14.66
C LEU A 98 -35.00 4.84 -13.56
N ARG A 99 -35.88 5.84 -13.65
CA ARG A 99 -35.95 6.95 -12.68
C ARG A 99 -36.13 6.47 -11.22
N GLU A 100 -36.83 5.36 -11.01
CA GLU A 100 -37.06 4.78 -9.68
C GLU A 100 -35.98 3.76 -9.24
N THR A 101 -35.03 3.43 -10.10
CA THR A 101 -33.99 2.44 -9.79
C THR A 101 -32.81 3.09 -9.08
N ASP A 102 -32.76 2.94 -7.76
CA ASP A 102 -31.67 3.43 -6.92
C ASP A 102 -30.74 2.26 -6.48
N PRO A 103 -29.43 2.31 -6.78
CA PRO A 103 -28.46 1.32 -6.31
C PRO A 103 -28.41 1.18 -4.78
N ALA A 104 -28.63 2.26 -4.02
CA ALA A 104 -28.60 2.19 -2.56
C ALA A 104 -29.80 1.39 -2.04
N ALA A 105 -31.00 1.63 -2.58
CA ALA A 105 -32.19 0.85 -2.24
C ALA A 105 -32.09 -0.62 -2.68
N LEU A 106 -31.34 -0.94 -3.76
CA LEU A 106 -31.03 -2.32 -4.12
C LEU A 106 -30.17 -2.99 -3.05
N ALA A 107 -29.08 -2.32 -2.64
CA ALA A 107 -28.19 -2.82 -1.60
C ALA A 107 -28.94 -3.02 -0.28
N GLU A 108 -29.80 -2.08 0.11
CA GLU A 108 -30.63 -2.18 1.32
C GLU A 108 -31.61 -3.35 1.24
N LEU A 109 -32.30 -3.54 0.11
CA LEU A 109 -33.21 -4.68 -0.10
C LEU A 109 -32.47 -6.02 0.06
N ILE A 110 -31.27 -6.12 -0.49
CA ILE A 110 -30.45 -7.33 -0.45
C ILE A 110 -29.92 -7.58 0.97
N ASN A 111 -29.24 -6.59 1.56
CA ASN A 111 -28.59 -6.69 2.86
C ASN A 111 -29.61 -6.83 4.00
N GLY A 112 -30.80 -6.25 3.85
CA GLY A 112 -31.92 -6.46 4.76
C GLY A 112 -32.42 -7.91 4.84
N CYS A 113 -31.94 -8.83 3.99
CA CYS A 113 -32.36 -10.23 3.95
C CYS A 113 -31.25 -11.24 4.33
N VAL A 114 -30.03 -10.78 4.65
CA VAL A 114 -28.87 -11.67 4.77
C VAL A 114 -27.90 -11.24 5.87
N SER A 115 -27.18 -12.20 6.45
CA SER A 115 -26.11 -11.99 7.43
C SER A 115 -24.95 -12.96 7.18
N PRO A 116 -23.69 -12.50 7.16
CA PRO A 116 -23.28 -11.09 7.20
C PRO A 116 -23.77 -10.34 5.94
N GLU A 117 -23.72 -9.01 5.99
CA GLU A 117 -24.06 -8.16 4.84
C GLU A 117 -23.14 -8.45 3.65
N LEU A 118 -23.66 -8.30 2.44
CA LEU A 118 -22.92 -8.38 1.20
C LEU A 118 -22.20 -7.06 0.96
N SER A 119 -20.86 -7.10 0.98
CA SER A 119 -19.99 -5.98 0.64
C SER A 119 -19.53 -6.07 -0.83
N GLY A 120 -19.19 -4.92 -1.43
CA GLY A 120 -18.65 -4.86 -2.79
C GLY A 120 -19.66 -5.14 -3.91
N LEU A 121 -20.96 -5.00 -3.64
CA LEU A 121 -21.97 -4.99 -4.70
C LEU A 121 -21.72 -3.80 -5.63
N ASN A 122 -21.51 -4.07 -6.92
CA ASN A 122 -21.28 -3.02 -7.91
C ASN A 122 -22.50 -2.92 -8.81
N PHE A 123 -22.94 -1.70 -9.09
CA PHE A 123 -24.02 -1.43 -10.03
C PHE A 123 -23.51 -0.53 -11.15
N ALA A 124 -23.79 -0.89 -12.40
CA ALA A 124 -23.47 -0.07 -13.55
C ALA A 124 -24.60 -0.08 -14.58
N LYS A 125 -24.70 1.00 -15.34
CA LYS A 125 -25.56 1.11 -16.53
C LYS A 125 -24.68 0.88 -17.76
N LEU A 126 -24.93 -0.18 -18.52
CA LEU A 126 -24.27 -0.43 -19.79
C LEU A 126 -25.13 0.11 -20.93
N GLU A 127 -24.53 0.81 -21.89
CA GLU A 127 -25.27 1.41 -23.00
C GLU A 127 -25.02 0.69 -24.32
N SER A 128 -26.09 0.42 -25.06
CA SER A 128 -25.98 -0.10 -26.41
C SER A 128 -27.17 0.25 -27.28
N ALA A 129 -26.90 0.75 -28.49
CA ALA A 129 -27.93 1.14 -29.46
C ALA A 129 -29.00 2.09 -28.87
N GLY A 130 -28.58 3.05 -28.04
CA GLY A 130 -29.47 4.03 -27.40
C GLY A 130 -30.37 3.46 -26.30
N ARG A 131 -30.12 2.22 -25.86
CA ARG A 131 -30.80 1.58 -24.73
C ARG A 131 -29.83 1.35 -23.58
N ILE A 132 -30.36 1.39 -22.36
CA ILE A 132 -29.63 1.21 -21.11
C ILE A 132 -29.93 -0.19 -20.55
N TYR A 133 -28.87 -0.86 -20.09
CA TYR A 133 -28.91 -2.18 -19.48
C TYR A 133 -28.26 -2.11 -18.11
N PRO A 134 -29.06 -1.97 -17.03
CA PRO A 134 -28.53 -2.04 -15.68
C PRO A 134 -27.93 -3.42 -15.41
N VAL A 135 -26.78 -3.43 -14.73
CA VAL A 135 -26.07 -4.65 -14.34
C VAL A 135 -25.69 -4.55 -12.87
N LEU A 136 -26.14 -5.52 -12.10
CA LEU A 136 -25.70 -5.71 -10.73
C LEU A 136 -24.65 -6.83 -10.71
N HIS A 137 -23.44 -6.50 -10.29
CA HIS A 137 -22.36 -7.45 -10.09
C HIS A 137 -22.21 -7.79 -8.61
N THR A 138 -22.12 -9.09 -8.32
CA THR A 138 -21.87 -9.62 -6.99
C THR A 138 -20.53 -10.37 -6.99
N PRO A 139 -19.51 -9.88 -6.28
CA PRO A 139 -18.25 -10.60 -6.16
C PRO A 139 -18.42 -11.86 -5.30
N PRO A 140 -17.53 -12.87 -5.45
CA PRO A 140 -17.46 -13.99 -4.52
C PRO A 140 -17.08 -13.50 -3.11
N SER A 141 -17.75 -14.04 -2.10
CA SER A 141 -17.42 -13.77 -0.70
C SER A 141 -16.55 -14.88 -0.12
N PHE A 142 -15.40 -14.49 0.42
CA PHE A 142 -14.39 -15.41 0.95
C PHE A 142 -14.39 -15.51 2.48
N LEU A 143 -14.99 -14.53 3.17
CA LEU A 143 -14.89 -14.41 4.62
C LEU A 143 -15.86 -15.36 5.33
N MET A 144 -17.14 -15.32 4.96
CA MET A 144 -18.19 -16.12 5.56
C MET A 144 -19.32 -16.41 4.57
N PRO A 145 -19.99 -17.57 4.67
CA PRO A 145 -21.21 -17.80 3.92
C PRO A 145 -22.30 -16.82 4.38
N HIS A 146 -23.00 -16.27 3.40
CA HIS A 146 -24.14 -15.39 3.56
C HIS A 146 -25.40 -16.22 3.80
N VAL A 147 -25.98 -16.06 4.99
CA VAL A 147 -27.15 -16.80 5.47
C VAL A 147 -28.35 -15.88 5.47
N THR A 148 -29.49 -16.33 4.96
CA THR A 148 -30.71 -15.52 4.96
C THR A 148 -31.28 -15.32 6.36
N THR A 149 -31.80 -14.13 6.65
CA THR A 149 -32.32 -13.75 7.97
C THR A 149 -33.85 -13.68 8.03
N LYS A 150 -34.52 -13.67 6.88
CA LYS A 150 -35.97 -13.54 6.74
C LYS A 150 -36.56 -14.72 5.97
N GLU A 151 -37.78 -15.11 6.35
CA GLU A 151 -38.63 -15.94 5.51
C GLU A 151 -39.55 -15.03 4.71
N ILE A 152 -39.60 -15.25 3.39
CA ILE A 152 -40.46 -14.49 2.48
C ILE A 152 -41.34 -15.46 1.73
N SER A 153 -42.64 -15.36 1.96
CA SER A 153 -43.66 -16.20 1.33
C SER A 153 -44.83 -15.36 0.81
N GLU A 154 -45.49 -15.86 -0.24
CA GLU A 154 -46.66 -15.24 -0.87
C GLU A 154 -47.78 -16.28 -0.95
N ARG A 155 -49.00 -15.91 -0.56
CA ARG A 155 -50.17 -16.77 -0.74
C ARG A 155 -50.72 -16.58 -2.15
N LEU A 156 -50.68 -17.64 -2.95
CA LEU A 156 -51.15 -17.66 -4.32
C LEU A 156 -52.70 -17.68 -4.38
N PRO A 157 -53.31 -17.30 -5.52
CA PRO A 157 -54.76 -17.32 -5.70
C PRO A 157 -55.41 -18.71 -5.51
N ASP A 158 -54.64 -19.79 -5.69
CA ASP A 158 -55.08 -21.17 -5.45
C ASP A 158 -55.04 -21.58 -3.96
N GLY A 159 -54.71 -20.65 -3.07
CA GLY A 159 -54.61 -20.84 -1.64
C GLY A 159 -53.28 -21.44 -1.17
N LYS A 160 -52.39 -21.85 -2.08
CA LYS A 160 -51.07 -22.40 -1.73
C LYS A 160 -50.09 -21.28 -1.35
N THR A 161 -49.16 -21.59 -0.45
CA THR A 161 -48.09 -20.67 -0.07
C THR A 161 -46.85 -20.94 -0.90
N ALA A 162 -46.39 -19.95 -1.66
CA ALA A 162 -45.12 -20.00 -2.38
C ALA A 162 -44.02 -19.35 -1.54
N ILE A 163 -42.98 -20.11 -1.18
CA ILE A 163 -41.83 -19.57 -0.44
C ILE A 163 -40.76 -19.11 -1.44
N HIS A 164 -40.33 -17.86 -1.31
CA HIS A 164 -39.31 -17.25 -2.18
C HIS A 164 -37.93 -17.22 -1.52
N LEU A 165 -37.90 -17.04 -0.20
CA LEU A 165 -36.68 -17.05 0.60
C LEU A 165 -36.97 -17.78 1.92
N ASN A 166 -36.20 -18.81 2.24
CA ASN A 166 -36.29 -19.49 3.53
C ASN A 166 -35.44 -18.74 4.54
N LYS A 167 -35.85 -18.71 5.81
CA LYS A 167 -35.01 -18.20 6.90
C LYS A 167 -33.87 -19.18 7.20
N HIS A 168 -32.69 -18.66 7.56
CA HIS A 168 -31.50 -19.44 7.93
C HIS A 168 -30.98 -20.39 6.84
N ALA A 169 -31.23 -20.05 5.58
CA ALA A 169 -30.80 -20.82 4.44
C ALA A 169 -29.51 -20.24 3.84
N VAL A 170 -28.64 -21.15 3.40
CA VAL A 170 -27.51 -20.81 2.53
C VAL A 170 -27.91 -21.22 1.12
N TYR A 171 -27.97 -20.25 0.22
CA TYR A 171 -28.23 -20.51 -1.20
C TYR A 171 -26.92 -20.50 -1.96
N CYS A 172 -26.77 -21.43 -2.90
CA CYS A 172 -25.65 -21.53 -3.81
C CYS A 172 -26.15 -21.60 -5.26
N ARG A 173 -25.34 -21.05 -6.17
CA ARG A 173 -25.61 -21.11 -7.60
C ARG A 173 -25.15 -22.45 -8.19
N TYR A 174 -26.08 -23.17 -8.83
CA TYR A 174 -25.82 -24.40 -9.59
C TYR A 174 -26.35 -24.24 -11.01
N LEU A 175 -25.45 -24.18 -12.00
CA LEU A 175 -25.81 -23.82 -13.37
C LEU A 175 -26.65 -22.53 -13.36
N ALA A 176 -27.81 -22.49 -14.00
CA ALA A 176 -28.70 -21.34 -14.00
C ALA A 176 -29.64 -21.24 -12.76
N LYS A 177 -29.53 -22.14 -11.78
CA LYS A 177 -30.46 -22.21 -10.63
C LYS A 177 -29.81 -21.80 -9.32
N SER A 178 -30.63 -21.23 -8.44
CA SER A 178 -30.27 -20.86 -7.08
C SER A 178 -31.00 -21.76 -6.10
N ASP A 179 -30.27 -22.70 -5.51
CA ASP A 179 -30.81 -23.77 -4.66
C ASP A 179 -30.11 -23.81 -3.30
N LEU A 180 -30.68 -24.57 -2.36
CA LEU A 180 -30.09 -24.73 -1.03
C LEU A 180 -28.72 -25.41 -1.13
N ALA A 181 -27.79 -24.96 -0.29
CA ALA A 181 -26.45 -25.50 -0.25
C ALA A 181 -26.47 -27.00 0.09
N THR A 182 -25.84 -27.81 -0.75
CA THR A 182 -25.64 -29.24 -0.52
C THR A 182 -24.43 -29.47 0.41
N PRO A 183 -24.28 -30.66 1.02
CA PRO A 183 -23.09 -30.98 1.83
C PRO A 183 -21.78 -30.78 1.07
N ALA A 184 -21.73 -31.12 -0.22
CA ALA A 184 -20.55 -30.88 -1.06
C ALA A 184 -20.25 -29.39 -1.25
N GLN A 185 -21.27 -28.54 -1.31
CA GLN A 185 -21.10 -27.09 -1.40
C GLN A 185 -20.63 -26.49 -0.08
N PHE A 186 -21.16 -26.95 1.05
CA PHE A 186 -20.63 -26.58 2.37
C PHE A 186 -19.17 -26.99 2.53
N ALA A 187 -18.81 -28.23 2.13
CA ALA A 187 -17.42 -28.69 2.13
C ALA A 187 -16.53 -27.80 1.26
N ARG A 188 -17.00 -27.37 0.09
CA ARG A 188 -16.27 -26.44 -0.78
C ARG A 188 -16.11 -25.06 -0.15
N ILE A 189 -17.16 -24.47 0.42
CA ILE A 189 -17.11 -23.15 1.07
C ILE A 189 -16.13 -23.19 2.25
N ILE A 190 -16.22 -24.23 3.08
CA ILE A 190 -15.31 -24.46 4.21
C ILE A 190 -13.88 -24.68 3.69
N GLY A 191 -13.70 -25.49 2.64
CA GLY A 191 -12.41 -25.75 2.02
C GLY A 191 -11.74 -24.48 1.49
N SER A 192 -12.44 -23.70 0.66
CA SER A 192 -11.93 -22.42 0.15
C SER A 192 -11.62 -21.43 1.27
N ARG A 193 -12.40 -21.42 2.36
CA ARG A 193 -12.08 -20.60 3.54
C ARG A 193 -10.85 -21.11 4.28
N THR A 194 -10.74 -22.42 4.48
CA THR A 194 -9.57 -23.04 5.10
C THR A 194 -8.34 -22.77 4.27
N ASP A 195 -8.43 -22.85 2.94
CA ASP A 195 -7.34 -22.51 2.03
C ASP A 195 -7.00 -21.03 2.09
N TYR A 196 -7.98 -20.13 2.09
CA TYR A 196 -7.75 -18.70 2.27
C TYR A 196 -7.07 -18.40 3.61
N LEU A 197 -7.59 -18.94 4.71
CA LEU A 197 -7.01 -18.78 6.05
C LEU A 197 -5.62 -19.42 6.11
N LYS A 198 -5.42 -20.59 5.49
CA LYS A 198 -4.13 -21.24 5.38
C LYS A 198 -3.18 -20.39 4.55
N THR A 199 -3.60 -19.82 3.43
CA THR A 199 -2.79 -18.89 2.63
C THR A 199 -2.48 -17.63 3.41
N GLU A 200 -3.40 -17.06 4.18
CA GLU A 200 -3.17 -15.88 5.02
C GLU A 200 -2.29 -16.19 6.25
N LEU A 201 -2.43 -17.36 6.85
CA LEU A 201 -1.61 -17.83 7.97
C LEU A 201 -0.20 -18.22 7.50
N LEU A 202 -0.10 -18.99 6.43
CA LEU A 202 1.15 -19.38 5.76
C LEU A 202 1.74 -18.24 4.94
N ARG A 203 1.04 -17.11 4.74
CA ARG A 203 1.63 -15.88 4.19
C ARG A 203 2.83 -15.42 5.00
N ARG A 204 2.87 -15.81 6.28
CA ARG A 204 3.94 -15.54 7.26
C ARG A 204 5.10 -16.54 7.19
N VAL A 205 4.97 -17.62 6.41
CA VAL A 205 5.95 -18.71 6.31
C VAL A 205 6.09 -19.09 4.83
N LYS A 206 7.11 -18.52 4.16
CA LYS A 206 7.48 -18.95 2.81
C LYS A 206 8.55 -20.04 2.88
N GLU A 207 8.34 -21.08 2.10
CA GLU A 207 9.39 -22.03 1.73
C GLU A 207 10.34 -21.35 0.73
N ILE A 208 11.62 -21.29 1.06
CA ILE A 208 12.65 -20.73 0.17
C ILE A 208 13.22 -21.89 -0.64
N GLU A 209 12.96 -21.91 -1.95
CA GLU A 209 13.68 -22.82 -2.85
C GLU A 209 15.15 -22.41 -2.91
N VAL A 210 16.02 -23.23 -2.34
CA VAL A 210 17.47 -23.05 -2.45
C VAL A 210 17.87 -23.45 -3.88
N PRO A 211 18.42 -22.55 -4.70
CA PRO A 211 18.78 -22.89 -6.07
C PRO A 211 19.75 -24.07 -6.11
N SER A 212 19.42 -25.07 -6.91
CA SER A 212 20.33 -26.18 -7.20
C SER A 212 21.47 -25.64 -8.07
N PHE A 213 22.65 -25.48 -7.47
CA PHE A 213 23.87 -25.18 -8.24
C PHE A 213 24.04 -26.23 -9.35
N LYS A 214 23.99 -25.79 -10.60
CA LYS A 214 24.40 -26.61 -11.76
C LYS A 214 25.89 -26.91 -11.59
N PRO A 215 26.33 -28.18 -11.59
CA PRO A 215 27.74 -28.50 -11.52
C PRO A 215 28.42 -27.93 -12.77
N GLY A 216 29.33 -26.98 -12.55
CA GLY A 216 30.22 -26.51 -13.60
C GLY A 216 31.05 -27.69 -14.08
N THR A 217 30.97 -27.98 -15.38
CA THR A 217 31.86 -28.93 -16.03
C THR A 217 33.31 -28.51 -15.75
N LYS A 218 34.06 -29.38 -15.06
CA LYS A 218 35.49 -29.30 -14.71
C LYS A 218 35.81 -28.68 -13.33
N SER A 219 35.60 -29.47 -12.27
CA SER A 219 36.57 -29.54 -11.18
C SER A 219 36.50 -30.93 -10.54
N ALA A 220 37.59 -31.68 -10.64
CA ALA A 220 37.82 -32.89 -9.86
C ALA A 220 38.13 -32.49 -8.40
N SER A 221 37.69 -33.31 -7.44
CA SER A 221 37.68 -33.09 -5.99
C SER A 221 36.58 -32.13 -5.48
N ALA A 222 35.35 -32.66 -5.42
CA ALA A 222 34.25 -32.00 -4.73
C ALA A 222 34.39 -32.21 -3.22
N SER A 223 35.16 -31.34 -2.55
CA SER A 223 34.82 -31.01 -1.17
C SER A 223 33.43 -30.36 -1.20
N PRO A 224 32.48 -30.76 -0.33
CA PRO A 224 31.14 -30.17 -0.35
C PRO A 224 31.30 -28.68 -0.13
N THR A 225 30.86 -27.87 -1.10
CA THR A 225 30.93 -26.42 -1.00
C THR A 225 30.05 -26.00 0.17
N ILE A 226 30.69 -25.69 1.30
CA ILE A 226 30.01 -25.19 2.49
C ILE A 226 29.55 -23.76 2.18
N LEU A 227 28.24 -23.59 1.97
CA LEU A 227 27.61 -22.28 2.01
C LEU A 227 27.59 -21.82 3.48
N ARG A 228 28.59 -21.02 3.87
CA ARG A 228 28.51 -20.23 5.11
C ARG A 228 27.56 -19.07 4.87
N VAL A 229 26.32 -19.22 5.33
CA VAL A 229 25.43 -18.07 5.50
C VAL A 229 25.82 -17.42 6.83
N SER A 230 26.78 -16.50 6.79
CA SER A 230 26.98 -15.59 7.91
C SER A 230 25.82 -14.60 7.89
N MET A 231 24.94 -14.68 8.89
CA MET A 231 24.10 -13.52 9.23
C MET A 231 25.05 -12.33 9.34
N GLY A 232 24.77 -11.25 8.60
CA GLY A 232 25.46 -9.97 8.74
C GLY A 232 25.11 -9.28 10.06
N SER A 233 25.11 -10.00 11.18
CA SER A 233 24.90 -9.46 12.52
C SER A 233 26.26 -9.11 13.12
N LYS A 234 26.32 -7.97 13.81
CA LYS A 234 27.49 -7.57 14.62
C LYS A 234 27.52 -8.28 15.98
N ASP A 235 26.51 -9.08 16.29
CA ASP A 235 26.39 -9.79 17.55
C ASP A 235 27.11 -11.15 17.48
N ASN A 236 28.30 -11.20 18.08
CA ASN A 236 29.12 -12.41 18.15
C ASN A 236 28.53 -13.52 19.04
N SER A 237 27.43 -13.25 19.77
CA SER A 237 26.74 -14.26 20.58
C SER A 237 25.78 -15.13 19.76
N LEU A 238 25.47 -14.76 18.51
CA LEU A 238 24.58 -15.54 17.67
C LEU A 238 25.28 -16.82 17.18
N PRO A 239 24.61 -17.99 17.26
CA PRO A 239 25.18 -19.24 16.80
C PRO A 239 25.40 -19.23 15.29
N ALA A 240 26.54 -19.76 14.84
CA ALA A 240 26.81 -19.95 13.41
C ALA A 240 25.87 -21.02 12.84
N VAL A 241 25.17 -20.70 11.76
CA VAL A 241 24.22 -21.61 11.11
C VAL A 241 24.88 -22.26 9.90
N ARG A 242 24.83 -23.60 9.82
CA ARG A 242 25.26 -24.38 8.66
C ARG A 242 24.03 -24.90 7.92
N ILE A 243 23.92 -24.59 6.64
CA ILE A 243 22.89 -25.16 5.75
C ILE A 243 23.49 -26.37 5.05
N THR A 244 22.83 -27.52 5.14
CA THR A 244 23.27 -28.80 4.53
C THR A 244 22.15 -29.38 3.67
N ARG A 245 22.52 -30.13 2.62
CA ARG A 245 21.58 -30.87 1.77
C ARG A 245 21.32 -32.29 2.30
N ASP A 246 22.14 -32.74 3.25
CA ASP A 246 21.98 -34.05 3.87
C ASP A 246 20.96 -33.96 5.00
N ALA A 247 19.80 -34.59 4.81
CA ALA A 247 18.72 -34.60 5.80
C ALA A 247 19.14 -35.27 7.12
N SER A 248 20.14 -36.15 7.11
CA SER A 248 20.66 -36.79 8.32
C SER A 248 21.60 -35.88 9.14
N GLU A 249 22.19 -34.86 8.51
CA GLU A 249 23.00 -33.83 9.18
C GLU A 249 22.17 -32.63 9.67
N ALA A 250 20.90 -32.52 9.23
CA ALA A 250 20.02 -31.43 9.60
C ALA A 250 19.56 -31.57 11.06
N THR A 251 19.99 -30.64 11.92
CA THR A 251 19.71 -30.67 13.37
C THR A 251 18.60 -29.70 13.81
N GLY A 252 18.06 -28.90 12.88
CA GLY A 252 17.00 -27.94 13.19
C GLY A 252 16.35 -27.32 11.95
N LEU A 253 15.21 -26.66 12.19
CA LEU A 253 14.47 -25.92 11.18
C LEU A 253 14.84 -24.44 11.26
N ILE A 254 15.22 -23.83 10.13
CA ILE A 254 15.35 -22.38 10.02
C ILE A 254 14.00 -21.83 9.56
N VAL A 255 13.42 -20.94 10.36
CA VAL A 255 12.20 -20.22 10.01
C VAL A 255 12.56 -18.77 9.74
N HIS A 256 12.14 -18.24 8.59
CA HIS A 256 12.26 -16.82 8.25
C HIS A 256 10.89 -16.16 8.46
N GLU A 257 10.79 -15.32 9.49
CA GLU A 257 9.59 -14.53 9.76
C GLU A 257 9.66 -13.23 8.95
N GLU A 258 8.72 -13.06 8.01
CA GLU A 258 8.52 -11.79 7.30
C GLU A 258 7.40 -10.99 7.97
N LEU A 259 7.57 -9.67 8.04
CA LEU A 259 6.52 -8.77 8.53
C LEU A 259 5.35 -8.79 7.55
N SER A 260 4.13 -8.89 8.09
CA SER A 260 2.92 -8.79 7.29
C SER A 260 2.86 -7.46 6.54
N ASN A 261 2.45 -7.48 5.27
CA ASN A 261 2.21 -6.25 4.50
C ASN A 261 1.14 -5.35 5.17
N ALA A 262 0.19 -5.95 5.88
CA ALA A 262 -0.85 -5.23 6.61
C ALA A 262 -0.30 -4.38 7.77
N LEU A 263 0.88 -4.73 8.30
CA LEU A 263 1.56 -3.89 9.29
C LEU A 263 1.83 -2.49 8.74
N PHE A 264 2.07 -2.40 7.43
CA PHE A 264 2.40 -1.14 6.82
C PHE A 264 1.18 -0.37 6.33
N ASP A 265 -0.02 -0.95 6.36
CA ASP A 265 -1.25 -0.22 5.98
C ASP A 265 -1.51 0.99 6.89
N GLU A 266 -1.04 0.93 8.15
CA GLU A 266 -1.00 2.06 9.08
C GLU A 266 0.43 2.33 9.55
N ILE A 267 0.92 3.55 9.30
CA ILE A 267 2.32 3.91 9.56
C ILE A 267 2.71 3.86 11.04
N ASN A 268 1.76 4.08 11.96
CA ASN A 268 2.01 4.02 13.40
C ASN A 268 2.23 2.57 13.87
N ASN A 269 1.57 1.58 13.25
CA ASN A 269 1.79 0.15 13.55
C ASN A 269 3.22 -0.26 13.22
N VAL A 270 3.82 0.33 12.18
CA VAL A 270 5.24 0.12 11.85
C VAL A 270 6.14 0.58 13.00
N LEU A 271 5.87 1.73 13.62
CA LEU A 271 6.67 2.22 14.75
C LEU A 271 6.49 1.37 16.00
N ASP A 272 5.27 0.91 16.27
CA ASP A 272 5.00 0.04 17.40
C ASP A 272 5.68 -1.32 17.23
N ALA A 273 5.69 -1.86 16.00
CA ALA A 273 6.47 -3.05 15.68
C ALA A 273 7.99 -2.81 15.82
N ASN A 274 8.51 -1.64 15.43
CA ASN A 274 9.91 -1.30 15.68
C ASN A 274 10.24 -1.36 17.17
N ASN A 275 9.38 -0.79 18.02
CA ASN A 275 9.60 -0.78 19.47
C ASN A 275 9.61 -2.19 20.07
N LEU A 276 8.66 -3.04 19.65
CA LEU A 276 8.60 -4.45 20.06
C LEU A 276 9.87 -5.22 19.65
N LEU A 277 10.30 -5.05 18.40
CA LEU A 277 11.50 -5.72 17.87
C LEU A 277 12.80 -5.20 18.46
N ALA A 278 12.88 -3.90 18.73
CA ALA A 278 14.03 -3.27 19.35
C ALA A 278 14.20 -3.69 20.82
N ARG A 279 13.19 -4.32 21.43
CA ARG A 279 13.16 -4.71 22.85
C ARG A 279 13.50 -3.54 23.77
N ASN A 280 12.85 -2.40 23.54
CA ASN A 280 13.08 -1.13 24.24
C ASN A 280 14.46 -0.49 24.03
N ARG A 281 15.28 -0.96 23.08
CA ARG A 281 16.47 -0.21 22.66
C ARG A 281 16.06 1.01 21.84
N PRO A 282 16.77 2.16 21.95
CA PRO A 282 16.50 3.36 21.15
C PRO A 282 17.02 3.22 19.72
N GLU A 283 16.72 2.08 19.08
CA GLU A 283 17.25 1.71 17.77
C GLU A 283 16.12 1.52 16.77
N PHE A 284 16.31 2.09 15.58
CA PHE A 284 15.49 1.77 14.43
C PHE A 284 16.06 0.50 13.77
N VAL A 285 15.29 -0.59 13.87
CA VAL A 285 15.72 -1.93 13.48
C VAL A 285 15.38 -2.26 12.02
N PHE A 286 14.40 -1.59 11.43
CA PHE A 286 14.06 -1.80 10.02
C PHE A 286 15.10 -1.20 9.06
N GLY A 287 15.03 -1.63 7.80
CA GLY A 287 15.83 -1.11 6.70
C GLY A 287 15.53 0.35 6.37
N PHE A 288 16.40 0.97 5.57
CA PHE A 288 16.21 2.37 5.15
C PHE A 288 14.93 2.51 4.32
N GLU A 289 14.53 1.49 3.56
CA GLU A 289 13.33 1.47 2.73
C GLU A 289 12.09 1.84 3.55
N ILE A 290 11.95 1.18 4.71
CA ILE A 290 10.84 1.44 5.64
C ILE A 290 10.93 2.85 6.21
N TYR A 291 12.14 3.33 6.50
CA TYR A 291 12.34 4.71 6.92
C TYR A 291 11.83 5.72 5.88
N TYR A 292 12.09 5.50 4.59
CA TYR A 292 11.61 6.39 3.53
C TYR A 292 10.08 6.36 3.41
N ARG A 293 9.43 5.22 3.61
CA ARG A 293 7.96 5.16 3.69
C ARG A 293 7.41 6.01 4.84
N ILE A 294 7.96 5.81 6.04
CA ILE A 294 7.64 6.60 7.24
C ILE A 294 7.82 8.10 6.97
N TYR A 295 8.91 8.48 6.30
CA TYR A 295 9.16 9.87 5.94
C TYR A 295 8.16 10.42 4.89
N ALA A 296 7.73 9.60 3.94
CA ALA A 296 6.75 10.00 2.94
C ALA A 296 5.40 10.38 3.60
N GLU A 297 5.03 9.65 4.65
CA GLU A 297 3.77 9.80 5.40
C GLU A 297 3.94 10.54 6.73
N ARG A 298 5.06 11.26 6.90
CA ARG A 298 5.50 11.89 8.16
C ARG A 298 4.45 12.75 8.90
N GLN A 299 3.46 13.28 8.19
CA GLN A 299 2.38 14.08 8.77
C GLN A 299 1.35 13.26 9.54
N HIS A 300 1.27 11.95 9.30
CA HIS A 300 0.31 11.03 9.93
C HIS A 300 0.89 10.30 11.16
N ILE A 301 2.14 10.57 11.49
CA ILE A 301 2.83 9.93 12.61
C ILE A 301 2.44 10.61 13.91
N GLU A 302 2.14 9.81 14.93
CA GLU A 302 1.89 10.30 16.29
C GLU A 302 3.13 11.01 16.85
N GLN A 303 2.92 12.20 17.39
CA GLN A 303 3.99 13.12 17.78
C GLN A 303 4.46 12.89 19.22
N SER A 304 5.02 11.71 19.50
CA SER A 304 5.68 11.42 20.78
C SER A 304 7.17 11.84 20.74
N PRO A 305 7.73 12.49 21.79
CA PRO A 305 9.14 12.88 21.82
C PRO A 305 10.10 11.72 21.55
N GLU A 306 9.79 10.53 22.04
CA GLU A 306 10.58 9.31 21.86
C GLU A 306 10.56 8.86 20.40
N LYS A 307 9.38 8.81 19.76
CA LYS A 307 9.22 8.46 18.35
C LYS A 307 9.96 9.46 17.45
N ILE A 308 9.85 10.76 17.74
CA ILE A 308 10.53 11.82 17.00
C ILE A 308 12.06 11.68 17.12
N SER A 309 12.58 11.48 18.33
CA SER A 309 14.02 11.30 18.57
C SER A 309 14.57 10.04 17.87
N LEU A 310 13.83 8.93 17.94
CA LEU A 310 14.13 7.69 17.23
C LEU A 310 14.24 7.92 15.71
N LEU A 311 13.25 8.59 15.12
CA LEU A 311 13.20 8.83 13.67
C LEU A 311 14.23 9.85 13.19
N ALA A 312 14.55 10.87 14.00
CA ALA A 312 15.64 11.80 13.69
C ALA A 312 16.99 11.07 13.64
N ARG A 313 17.28 10.24 14.65
CA ARG A 313 18.50 9.40 14.71
C ARG A 313 18.56 8.40 13.58
N ALA A 314 17.44 7.76 13.23
CA ALA A 314 17.35 6.85 12.09
C ALA A 314 17.68 7.57 10.76
N GLY A 315 17.12 8.76 10.55
CA GLY A 315 17.39 9.58 9.37
C GLY A 315 18.87 9.93 9.23
N VAL A 316 19.50 10.33 10.34
CA VAL A 316 20.95 10.58 10.39
C VAL A 316 21.75 9.30 10.12
N LYS A 317 21.38 8.18 10.75
CA LYS A 317 22.03 6.86 10.57
C LYS A 317 22.03 6.43 9.11
N PHE A 318 20.91 6.60 8.41
CA PHE A 318 20.74 6.21 7.01
C PHE A 318 21.17 7.29 6.00
N TYR A 319 21.60 8.47 6.47
CA TYR A 319 21.85 9.63 5.62
C TYR A 319 20.65 9.93 4.71
N ALA A 320 19.46 9.97 5.32
CA ALA A 320 18.17 10.18 4.71
C ALA A 320 17.60 11.58 5.09
N PRO A 321 16.47 12.02 4.50
CA PRO A 321 15.74 13.20 4.96
C PRO A 321 15.50 13.13 6.48
N THR A 322 15.66 14.24 7.19
CA THR A 322 15.51 14.27 8.65
C THR A 322 14.99 15.61 9.20
N CYS A 323 14.96 16.66 8.37
CA CYS A 323 14.63 18.01 8.82
C CYS A 323 13.28 18.10 9.53
N PHE A 324 12.28 17.36 9.04
CA PHE A 324 10.95 17.33 9.63
C PHE A 324 10.95 16.83 11.08
N TRP A 325 11.76 15.80 11.38
CA TRP A 325 11.89 15.24 12.73
C TRP A 325 12.67 16.18 13.63
N VAL A 326 13.80 16.70 13.13
CA VAL A 326 14.67 17.61 13.90
C VAL A 326 13.92 18.87 14.33
N LEU A 327 13.06 19.44 13.47
CA LEU A 327 12.23 20.60 13.81
C LEU A 327 11.22 20.35 14.95
N ARG A 328 10.99 19.09 15.33
CA ARG A 328 10.06 18.68 16.40
C ARG A 328 10.78 18.22 17.66
N MET A 329 12.10 18.15 17.63
CA MET A 329 12.91 17.83 18.79
C MET A 329 13.04 19.04 19.71
N THR A 330 13.33 18.80 20.99
CA THR A 330 13.71 19.90 21.88
C THR A 330 15.09 20.44 21.51
N PRO A 331 15.41 21.72 21.80
CA PRO A 331 16.74 22.28 21.53
C PRO A 331 17.89 21.48 22.15
N ASN A 332 17.66 20.91 23.35
CA ASN A 332 18.62 20.04 24.02
C ASN A 332 18.87 18.74 23.24
N ASP A 333 17.81 18.10 22.75
CA ASP A 333 17.93 16.87 21.97
C ASP A 333 18.62 17.12 20.62
N ILE A 334 18.38 18.28 19.98
CA ILE A 334 19.08 18.69 18.76
C ILE A 334 20.58 18.86 19.04
N ALA A 335 20.94 19.54 20.14
CA ALA A 335 22.33 19.73 20.55
C ALA A 335 23.04 18.38 20.83
N LEU A 336 22.35 17.47 21.52
CA LEU A 336 22.84 16.10 21.76
C LEU A 336 23.02 15.31 20.47
N LEU A 337 22.05 15.37 19.55
CA LEU A 337 22.14 14.73 18.24
C LEU A 337 23.33 15.26 17.42
N ILE A 338 23.54 16.58 17.42
CA ILE A 338 24.70 17.20 16.75
C ILE A 338 26.00 16.67 17.37
N LYS A 339 26.12 16.64 18.70
CA LYS A 339 27.33 16.10 19.36
C LYS A 339 27.53 14.62 19.06
N GLU A 340 26.47 13.81 19.09
CA GLU A 340 26.53 12.38 18.75
C GLU A 340 27.01 12.12 17.32
N ILE A 341 26.60 12.98 16.37
CA ILE A 341 27.11 12.91 15.00
C ILE A 341 28.60 13.23 14.97
N LEU A 342 29.02 14.29 15.66
CA LEU A 342 30.41 14.74 15.63
C LEU A 342 31.38 13.80 16.37
N THR A 343 30.89 13.02 17.32
CA THR A 343 31.67 11.96 17.97
C THR A 343 31.76 10.72 17.10
N ASN A 344 30.73 10.41 16.29
CA ASN A 344 30.73 9.30 15.34
C ASN A 344 31.33 9.68 13.98
N GLU A 345 32.53 9.18 13.66
CA GLU A 345 33.36 9.69 12.55
C GLU A 345 32.88 9.39 11.11
N LYS A 346 31.62 9.04 10.87
CA LYS A 346 31.15 8.79 9.50
C LYS A 346 31.04 10.09 8.70
N ALA A 347 31.84 10.23 7.64
CA ALA A 347 31.94 11.42 6.83
C ALA A 347 30.58 11.95 6.30
N THR A 348 29.64 11.06 5.95
CA THR A 348 28.29 11.44 5.49
C THR A 348 27.45 12.10 6.57
N GLN A 349 27.51 11.59 7.80
CA GLN A 349 26.76 12.13 8.94
C GLN A 349 27.30 13.51 9.32
N ASN A 350 28.63 13.69 9.31
CA ASN A 350 29.25 14.99 9.55
C ASN A 350 28.83 16.06 8.52
N ARG A 351 28.65 15.69 7.25
CA ARG A 351 28.09 16.64 6.24
C ARG A 351 26.68 17.06 6.59
N LEU A 352 25.85 16.17 7.11
CA LEU A 352 24.49 16.50 7.55
C LEU A 352 24.52 17.45 8.76
N ALA A 353 25.40 17.21 9.75
CA ALA A 353 25.59 18.13 10.87
C ALA A 353 26.07 19.52 10.43
N CYS A 354 27.00 19.59 9.47
CA CYS A 354 27.44 20.85 8.87
C CYS A 354 26.28 21.60 8.22
N ARG A 355 25.42 20.92 7.46
CA ARG A 355 24.23 21.52 6.84
C ARG A 355 23.23 22.01 7.89
N MET A 356 22.95 21.21 8.91
CA MET A 356 22.06 21.62 10.01
C MET A 356 22.60 22.86 10.73
N ALA A 357 23.91 22.95 10.97
CA ALA A 357 24.52 24.12 11.60
C ALA A 357 24.34 25.40 10.74
N ILE A 358 24.46 25.30 9.41
CA ILE A 358 24.17 26.42 8.49
C ILE A 358 22.70 26.83 8.55
N LEU A 359 21.78 25.86 8.60
CA LEU A 359 20.34 26.13 8.64
C LEU A 359 19.89 26.75 9.97
N LEU A 360 20.51 26.33 11.09
CA LEU A 360 20.24 26.85 12.42
C LEU A 360 20.68 28.30 12.57
N GLY A 361 21.77 28.72 11.92
CA GLY A 361 22.18 30.12 11.88
C GLY A 361 23.65 30.37 12.24
N PRO A 362 24.09 31.64 12.17
CA PRO A 362 25.49 32.03 12.35
C PRO A 362 26.12 31.60 13.68
N LYS A 363 25.40 31.68 14.81
CA LYS A 363 25.94 31.31 16.13
C LYS A 363 26.27 29.83 16.21
N VAL A 364 25.34 28.98 15.79
CA VAL A 364 25.55 27.52 15.75
C VAL A 364 26.62 27.14 14.72
N ALA A 365 26.64 27.79 13.56
CA ALA A 365 27.66 27.55 12.55
C ALA A 365 29.07 27.94 13.02
N GLN A 366 29.21 29.06 13.74
CA GLN A 366 30.49 29.48 14.33
C GLN A 366 30.93 28.54 15.46
N TRP A 367 29.98 28.07 16.29
CA TRP A 367 30.25 27.03 17.29
C TRP A 367 30.80 25.76 16.64
N MET A 368 30.11 25.25 15.62
CA MET A 368 30.53 24.08 14.85
C MET A 368 31.90 24.29 14.20
N LYS A 369 32.18 25.50 13.69
CA LYS A 369 33.48 25.83 13.10
C LYS A 369 34.59 25.75 14.13
N LYS A 370 34.40 26.32 15.33
CA LYS A 370 35.38 26.23 16.42
C LYS A 370 35.64 24.77 16.82
N PHE A 371 34.58 23.98 16.94
CA PHE A 371 34.70 22.55 17.23
C PHE A 371 35.53 21.82 16.17
N LEU A 372 35.22 22.01 14.89
CA LEU A 372 35.94 21.36 13.79
C LEU A 372 37.36 21.88 13.61
N ASP A 373 37.61 23.19 13.78
CA ASP A 373 38.95 23.78 13.74
C ASP A 373 39.83 23.18 14.84
N LYS A 374 39.33 23.06 16.08
CA LYS A 374 40.06 22.42 17.18
C LYS A 374 40.47 20.99 16.84
N ARG A 375 39.65 20.25 16.11
CA ARG A 375 39.90 18.85 15.76
C ARG A 375 40.80 18.68 14.53
N TRP A 376 40.61 19.51 13.50
CA TRP A 376 41.15 19.23 12.16
C TRP A 376 42.12 20.28 11.61
N PHE A 377 42.21 21.47 12.20
CA PHE A 377 43.01 22.57 11.63
C PHE A 377 44.49 22.21 11.42
N ASN A 378 45.08 21.47 12.37
CA ASN A 378 46.49 21.04 12.30
C ASN A 378 46.68 19.68 11.62
N HIS A 379 45.61 19.06 11.10
CA HIS A 379 45.72 17.77 10.44
C HIS A 379 46.29 17.97 9.02
N ALA A 380 47.28 17.17 8.62
CA ALA A 380 47.91 17.29 7.30
C ALA A 380 46.91 17.07 6.14
N GLN A 381 45.91 16.22 6.37
CA GLN A 381 44.81 15.97 5.45
C GLN A 381 43.49 15.97 6.24
N PRO A 382 42.86 17.13 6.43
CA PRO A 382 41.53 17.22 7.04
C PRO A 382 40.48 16.53 6.16
N PRO A 383 39.41 15.99 6.75
CA PRO A 383 38.35 15.34 5.98
C PRO A 383 37.58 16.34 5.11
N GLU A 384 37.06 15.90 3.97
CA GLU A 384 36.41 16.78 2.97
C GLU A 384 35.26 17.63 3.54
N HIS A 385 34.51 17.11 4.51
CA HIS A 385 33.41 17.83 5.14
C HIS A 385 33.87 19.10 5.88
N TYR A 386 35.10 19.11 6.41
CA TYR A 386 35.70 20.29 7.04
C TYR A 386 35.85 21.44 6.04
N PHE A 387 36.43 21.17 4.87
CA PHE A 387 36.59 22.17 3.82
C PHE A 387 35.25 22.58 3.20
N ALA A 388 34.34 21.62 3.00
CA ALA A 388 32.99 21.90 2.52
C ALA A 388 32.26 22.87 3.45
N PHE A 389 32.38 22.69 4.77
CA PHE A 389 31.76 23.56 5.76
C PHE A 389 32.40 24.96 5.80
N LYS A 390 33.73 25.06 5.72
CA LYS A 390 34.39 26.37 5.59
C LYS A 390 33.91 27.15 4.36
N LYS A 391 33.73 26.46 3.22
CA LYS A 391 33.15 27.07 2.01
C LYS A 391 31.70 27.53 2.22
N MET A 392 30.89 26.77 2.98
CA MET A 392 29.53 27.20 3.34
C MET A 392 29.55 28.48 4.18
N ILE A 393 30.38 28.55 5.22
CA ILE A 393 30.50 29.75 6.07
C ILE A 393 31.02 30.95 5.27
N ALA A 394 31.99 30.75 4.37
CA ALA A 394 32.57 31.82 3.56
C ALA A 394 31.56 32.47 2.59
N LYS A 395 30.51 31.75 2.18
CA LYS A 395 29.40 32.33 1.38
C LYS A 395 28.53 33.31 2.19
N GLY A 396 28.70 33.36 3.51
CA GLY A 396 27.95 34.25 4.40
C GLY A 396 26.52 33.79 4.68
N PHE A 397 25.84 34.54 5.54
CA PHE A 397 24.45 34.29 5.97
C PHE A 397 23.44 35.28 5.35
N ASP A 398 23.91 36.16 4.46
CA ASP A 398 23.08 37.12 3.73
C ASP A 398 22.33 36.46 2.56
N THR A 399 22.77 35.26 2.16
CA THR A 399 22.09 34.42 1.17
C THR A 399 21.15 33.45 1.88
N ASP A 400 20.11 32.97 1.20
CA ASP A 400 19.21 31.93 1.74
C ASP A 400 20.02 30.72 2.24
N SER A 401 19.90 30.40 3.53
CA SER A 401 20.68 29.35 4.20
C SER A 401 20.43 27.97 3.58
N ARG A 402 19.28 27.75 2.96
CA ARG A 402 18.95 26.50 2.23
C ARG A 402 19.87 26.31 1.03
N LEU A 403 20.14 27.37 0.27
CA LEU A 403 21.06 27.33 -0.88
C LEU A 403 22.49 27.07 -0.43
N VAL A 404 22.92 27.71 0.66
CA VAL A 404 24.26 27.55 1.23
C VAL A 404 24.46 26.12 1.73
N ALA A 405 23.51 25.58 2.49
CA ALA A 405 23.56 24.21 3.01
C ALA A 405 23.58 23.15 1.89
N LEU A 406 22.81 23.37 0.82
CA LEU A 406 22.80 22.48 -0.35
C LEU A 406 23.98 22.71 -1.30
N GLN A 407 24.74 23.79 -1.11
CA GLN A 407 25.81 24.24 -2.00
C GLN A 407 25.32 24.43 -3.44
N THR A 408 24.08 24.89 -3.61
CA THR A 408 23.42 25.08 -4.90
C THR A 408 23.15 26.56 -5.18
N SER A 409 22.61 26.89 -6.36
CA SER A 409 22.21 28.24 -6.76
C SER A 409 20.71 28.32 -7.07
N ASN A 410 20.16 29.53 -7.07
CA ASN A 410 18.74 29.76 -7.42
C ASN A 410 18.37 29.31 -8.85
N ASN A 411 19.35 29.31 -9.75
CA ASN A 411 19.19 28.97 -11.16
C ASN A 411 19.44 27.49 -11.45
N SER A 412 19.87 26.73 -10.44
CA SER A 412 20.05 25.29 -10.59
C SER A 412 18.70 24.62 -10.80
N GLU A 413 18.67 23.62 -11.68
CA GLU A 413 17.46 22.87 -12.00
C GLU A 413 17.48 21.51 -11.30
N VAL A 414 16.28 21.02 -10.94
CA VAL A 414 16.09 19.74 -10.27
C VAL A 414 15.10 18.92 -11.10
N GLU A 415 15.50 17.71 -11.45
CA GLU A 415 14.64 16.73 -12.11
C GLU A 415 13.72 16.07 -11.07
N LEU A 416 12.41 16.04 -11.36
CA LEU A 416 11.41 15.46 -10.48
C LEU A 416 10.84 14.17 -11.11
N PRO A 417 10.67 13.06 -10.35
CA PRO A 417 10.28 11.75 -10.90
C PRO A 417 8.91 11.69 -11.59
N SER A 418 8.07 12.71 -11.40
CA SER A 418 6.68 12.74 -11.88
C SER A 418 6.38 13.93 -12.79
N GLU A 419 7.38 14.74 -13.11
CA GLU A 419 7.24 15.85 -14.05
C GLU A 419 8.24 15.62 -15.19
N ASN A 420 7.76 15.72 -16.44
CA ASN A 420 8.61 15.58 -17.62
C ASN A 420 9.60 16.76 -17.80
N ASN A 421 9.56 17.75 -16.92
CA ASN A 421 10.34 18.97 -16.99
C ASN A 421 11.15 19.19 -15.71
N SER A 422 12.35 19.74 -15.86
CA SER A 422 13.18 20.21 -14.76
C SER A 422 12.57 21.47 -14.11
N VAL A 423 12.64 21.57 -12.78
CA VAL A 423 12.10 22.70 -12.01
C VAL A 423 13.25 23.51 -11.43
N LYS A 424 13.19 24.84 -11.56
CA LYS A 424 14.19 25.73 -10.96
C LYS A 424 14.15 25.67 -9.44
N PHE A 425 15.31 25.71 -8.81
CA PHE A 425 15.40 25.64 -7.35
C PHE A 425 14.68 26.79 -6.67
N SER A 426 14.75 28.00 -7.26
CA SER A 426 14.04 29.18 -6.77
C SER A 426 12.53 28.96 -6.60
N SER A 427 11.84 28.25 -7.51
CA SER A 427 10.41 27.94 -7.33
C SER A 427 10.14 26.97 -6.19
N LEU A 428 11.06 26.01 -5.94
CA LEU A 428 10.94 25.07 -4.82
C LEU A 428 11.07 25.78 -3.46
N LEU A 429 11.81 26.89 -3.41
CA LEU A 429 12.03 27.66 -2.18
C LEU A 429 10.82 28.50 -1.77
N VAL A 430 9.94 28.86 -2.72
CA VAL A 430 8.75 29.70 -2.50
C VAL A 430 7.59 28.88 -1.93
N SER A 431 7.38 27.66 -2.42
CA SER A 431 6.22 26.83 -2.06
C SER A 431 6.62 25.60 -1.26
N SER A 432 6.77 25.76 0.06
CA SER A 432 7.11 24.65 0.97
C SER A 432 6.09 23.51 0.91
N ARG A 433 4.80 23.82 0.76
CA ARG A 433 3.73 22.80 0.63
C ARG A 433 3.93 21.94 -0.62
N GLN A 434 4.19 22.55 -1.77
CA GLN A 434 4.38 21.82 -3.03
C GLN A 434 5.67 21.02 -3.01
N THR A 435 6.77 21.61 -2.54
CA THR A 435 8.05 20.91 -2.36
C THR A 435 7.91 19.72 -1.39
N GLY A 436 7.08 19.86 -0.36
CA GLY A 436 6.75 18.77 0.56
C GLY A 436 6.00 17.60 -0.09
N VAL A 437 5.15 17.86 -1.09
CA VAL A 437 4.48 16.82 -1.90
C VAL A 437 5.50 16.10 -2.78
N PHE A 438 6.40 16.84 -3.44
CA PHE A 438 7.47 16.24 -4.23
C PHE A 438 8.40 15.38 -3.36
N LEU A 439 8.71 15.85 -2.15
CA LEU A 439 9.48 15.09 -1.17
C LEU A 439 8.80 13.76 -0.81
N SER A 440 7.49 13.77 -0.52
CA SER A 440 6.75 12.54 -0.24
C SER A 440 6.76 11.57 -1.44
N LYS A 441 6.56 12.06 -2.66
CA LYS A 441 6.65 11.24 -3.88
C LYS A 441 8.03 10.64 -4.08
N ALA A 442 9.09 11.43 -3.92
CA ALA A 442 10.47 10.95 -4.04
C ALA A 442 10.79 9.90 -2.96
N CYS A 443 10.31 10.10 -1.73
CA CYS A 443 10.45 9.11 -0.66
C CYS A 443 9.71 7.79 -0.99
N MET A 444 8.51 7.86 -1.55
CA MET A 444 7.78 6.66 -2.01
C MET A 444 8.49 5.94 -3.15
N ALA A 445 9.17 6.67 -4.05
CA ALA A 445 9.98 6.06 -5.09
C ALA A 445 11.19 5.30 -4.51
N VAL A 446 11.88 5.86 -3.50
CA VAL A 446 12.95 5.15 -2.77
C VAL A 446 12.42 3.90 -2.08
N PHE A 447 11.25 3.99 -1.44
CA PHE A 447 10.59 2.83 -0.83
C PHE A 447 10.25 1.75 -1.88
N GLY A 448 9.83 2.16 -3.08
CA GLY A 448 9.59 1.28 -4.24
C GLY A 448 10.86 0.72 -4.89
N GLY A 449 12.06 1.06 -4.40
CA GLY A 449 13.34 0.52 -4.86
C GLY A 449 14.20 1.47 -5.70
N ASP A 450 13.72 2.69 -6.04
CA ASP A 450 14.52 3.66 -6.78
C ASP A 450 15.50 4.41 -5.86
N ILE A 451 16.62 3.75 -5.56
CA ILE A 451 17.66 4.28 -4.67
C ILE A 451 18.34 5.57 -5.20
N ASN A 452 18.20 5.88 -6.48
CA ASN A 452 18.80 7.08 -7.07
C ASN A 452 18.12 8.36 -6.55
N GLN A 453 16.88 8.27 -6.10
CA GLN A 453 16.11 9.40 -5.56
C GLN A 453 16.56 9.86 -4.17
N ARG A 454 17.46 9.14 -3.50
CA ARG A 454 17.91 9.51 -2.13
C ARG A 454 18.53 10.90 -2.05
N SER A 455 19.29 11.31 -3.06
CA SER A 455 19.89 12.66 -3.13
C SER A 455 18.83 13.73 -3.30
N LEU A 456 17.85 13.48 -4.17
CA LEU A 456 16.70 14.34 -4.39
C LEU A 456 15.90 14.51 -3.10
N CYS A 457 15.60 13.42 -2.39
CA CYS A 457 14.87 13.46 -1.13
C CYS A 457 15.53 14.40 -0.11
N ARG A 458 16.85 14.29 0.11
CA ARG A 458 17.58 15.19 1.03
C ARG A 458 17.55 16.65 0.57
N THR A 459 17.57 16.86 -0.74
CA THR A 459 17.54 18.20 -1.34
C THR A 459 16.18 18.86 -1.13
N LEU A 460 15.11 18.13 -1.44
CA LEU A 460 13.73 18.58 -1.22
C LEU A 460 13.42 18.75 0.27
N ASP A 461 14.01 17.94 1.14
CA ASP A 461 13.87 18.07 2.60
C ASP A 461 14.38 19.41 3.12
N ILE A 462 15.61 19.79 2.73
CA ILE A 462 16.19 21.09 3.10
C ILE A 462 15.41 22.24 2.44
N ALA A 463 14.98 22.09 1.19
CA ALA A 463 14.17 23.11 0.51
C ALA A 463 12.83 23.35 1.22
N THR A 464 12.18 22.27 1.68
CA THR A 464 10.87 22.29 2.32
C THR A 464 10.92 22.87 3.73
N TYR A 465 11.88 22.42 4.55
CA TYR A 465 11.89 22.67 5.99
C TYR A 465 13.03 23.57 6.48
N GLY A 466 14.05 23.80 5.67
CA GLY A 466 15.28 24.46 6.12
C GLY A 466 15.09 25.91 6.59
N SER A 467 14.07 26.61 6.11
CA SER A 467 13.78 27.99 6.54
C SER A 467 13.32 28.09 7.99
N GLU A 468 12.75 27.01 8.54
CA GLU A 468 12.20 26.98 9.90
C GLU A 468 13.29 26.85 10.98
N PHE A 469 14.46 26.33 10.63
CA PHE A 469 15.55 26.06 11.59
C PHE A 469 16.06 27.31 12.29
N ARG A 470 16.08 28.45 11.59
CA ARG A 470 16.60 29.72 12.12
C ARG A 470 15.86 30.19 13.37
N LYS A 471 14.59 29.76 13.54
CA LYS A 471 13.79 30.10 14.73
C LYS A 471 14.34 29.48 16.02
N MET A 472 15.15 28.42 15.90
CA MET A 472 15.71 27.67 17.04
C MET A 472 17.18 28.03 17.32
N GLU A 473 17.75 29.05 16.66
CA GLU A 473 19.18 29.37 16.72
C GLU A 473 19.68 29.56 18.16
N GLU A 474 19.02 30.47 18.89
CA GLU A 474 19.45 30.88 20.23
C GLU A 474 19.35 29.75 21.24
N ASP A 475 18.25 28.99 21.19
CA ASP A 475 17.98 27.91 22.13
C ASP A 475 18.93 26.73 21.90
N VAL A 476 19.16 26.36 20.64
CA VAL A 476 20.09 25.28 20.29
C VAL A 476 21.53 25.69 20.59
N TYR A 477 21.92 26.94 20.29
CA TYR A 477 23.24 27.46 20.64
C TYR A 477 23.47 27.41 22.15
N SER A 478 22.50 27.89 22.94
CA SER A 478 22.56 27.84 24.40
C SER A 478 22.66 26.41 24.94
N ALA A 479 21.93 25.46 24.34
CA ALA A 479 22.03 24.05 24.69
C ALA A 479 23.41 23.45 24.35
N LEU A 480 23.99 23.81 23.20
CA LEU A 480 25.33 23.37 22.80
C LEU A 480 26.41 23.87 23.76
N GLN A 481 26.31 25.11 24.23
CA GLN A 481 27.24 25.68 25.21
C GLN A 481 27.19 24.96 26.56
N LYS A 482 26.00 24.53 27.02
CA LYS A 482 25.84 23.79 28.27
C LYS A 482 26.46 22.38 28.25
N LEU A 483 26.67 21.84 27.05
CA LEU A 483 27.25 20.52 26.88
C LEU A 483 28.78 20.55 26.79
N GLU A 484 29.39 21.72 26.56
CA GLU A 484 30.85 21.94 26.62
C GLU A 484 31.36 21.93 28.06
#